data_AF-A0A845ZDE0-F1
#
_entry.id   AF-A0A845ZDE0-F1
#
_cell.length_a   1.000
_cell.length_b   1.000
_cell.length_c   1.000
_cell.angle_alpha   90.00
_cell.angle_beta   90.00
_cell.angle_gamma   90.00
#
_symmetry.space_group_name_H-M   'P 1'
#
loop_
_entity.id
_entity.type
_entity.pdbx_description
1 polymer ?
#
loop_
_entity_poly.entity_id
_entity_poly.type
_entity_poly.pdbx_seq_one_letter_code
_entity_poly.pdbx_strand_id
1 'polypeptide(L)'
;MSNFRQCSPYDLLALAVDEASEGRHAAALRYMTMAVERSKLPEYASDAQTFIRLHKATGTLVQSCLSSPEEENPARLYFILDKGRNAIRIGYTTNPNGNIRGLETKSVKTLELIKIIPGSAKMETEFHRKFQHLRISGEWFDATPEVMRYISSL
;
A
#
# COMPACT_ATOMS: atom_id res chain seq x y z
N MET A 1 14.83 -14.92 2.54
CA MET A 1 14.71 -14.52 1.12
C MET A 1 14.90 -15.77 0.28
N SER A 2 13.80 -16.44 -0.07
CA SER A 2 13.81 -17.71 -0.80
C SER A 2 14.35 -17.51 -2.21
N ASN A 3 15.09 -18.49 -2.72
CA ASN A 3 15.88 -18.38 -3.94
C ASN A 3 14.97 -18.55 -5.19
N PHE A 4 14.18 -17.52 -5.52
CA PHE A 4 13.17 -17.54 -6.60
C PHE A 4 13.71 -17.84 -8.01
N ARG A 5 15.04 -17.90 -8.19
CA ARG A 5 15.68 -18.25 -9.46
C ARG A 5 15.48 -19.72 -9.89
N GLN A 6 15.12 -20.61 -8.95
CA GLN A 6 14.93 -22.04 -9.24
C GLN A 6 13.47 -22.45 -9.44
N CYS A 7 12.50 -21.57 -9.20
CA CYS A 7 11.08 -21.92 -9.31
C CYS A 7 10.68 -22.12 -10.78
N SER A 8 9.93 -23.19 -11.03
CA SER A 8 9.27 -23.41 -12.31
C SER A 8 8.07 -22.46 -12.47
N PRO A 9 7.56 -22.27 -13.70
CA PRO A 9 6.32 -21.53 -13.93
C PRO A 9 5.14 -22.06 -13.10
N TYR A 10 5.13 -23.37 -12.83
CA TYR A 10 4.08 -24.04 -12.06
C TYR A 10 4.17 -23.74 -10.57
N ASP A 11 5.38 -23.70 -9.99
CA ASP A 11 5.57 -23.32 -8.60
C ASP A 11 5.14 -21.87 -8.37
N LEU A 12 5.46 -20.99 -9.31
CA LEU A 12 5.05 -19.59 -9.28
C LEU A 12 3.52 -19.44 -9.43
N LEU A 13 2.88 -20.28 -10.24
CA LEU A 13 1.43 -20.32 -10.35
C LEU A 13 0.77 -20.81 -9.05
N ALA A 14 1.32 -21.84 -8.41
CA ALA A 14 0.83 -22.33 -7.12
C ALA A 14 0.93 -21.25 -6.04
N LEU A 15 2.09 -20.58 -5.92
CA LEU A 15 2.27 -19.44 -5.02
C LEU A 15 1.28 -18.31 -5.31
N ALA A 16 0.98 -18.05 -6.58
CA ALA A 16 -0.01 -17.04 -6.92
C ALA A 16 -1.42 -17.40 -6.42
N VAL A 17 -1.81 -18.67 -6.53
CA VAL A 17 -3.11 -19.17 -6.06
C VAL A 17 -3.19 -19.10 -4.53
N ASP A 18 -2.13 -19.52 -3.83
CA ASP A 18 -2.05 -19.44 -2.36
C ASP A 18 -2.23 -17.99 -1.89
N GLU A 19 -1.47 -17.05 -2.46
CA GLU A 19 -1.58 -15.63 -2.12
C GLU A 19 -2.97 -15.06 -2.44
N ALA A 20 -3.57 -15.46 -3.58
CA ALA A 20 -4.91 -15.03 -3.94
C ALA A 20 -5.97 -15.58 -2.97
N SER A 21 -5.84 -16.84 -2.54
CA SER A 21 -6.74 -17.46 -1.57
C SER A 21 -6.72 -16.76 -0.20
N GLU A 22 -5.60 -16.13 0.13
CA GLU A 22 -5.42 -15.35 1.36
C GLU A 22 -5.70 -13.84 1.16
N GLY A 23 -6.28 -13.45 0.02
CA GLY A 23 -6.65 -12.06 -0.31
C GLY A 23 -5.46 -11.15 -0.62
N ARG A 24 -4.25 -11.68 -0.75
CA ARG A 24 -3.02 -10.92 -1.08
C ARG A 24 -2.85 -10.77 -2.59
N HIS A 25 -3.83 -10.14 -3.21
CA HIS A 25 -3.96 -9.99 -4.66
C HIS A 25 -2.72 -9.38 -5.35
N ALA A 26 -2.06 -8.39 -4.72
CA ALA A 26 -0.84 -7.78 -5.28
C ALA A 26 0.35 -8.75 -5.31
N ALA A 27 0.48 -9.62 -4.31
CA ALA A 27 1.52 -10.65 -4.28
C ALA A 27 1.20 -11.77 -5.28
N ALA A 28 -0.07 -12.17 -5.36
CA ALA A 28 -0.56 -13.12 -6.36
C ALA A 28 -0.25 -12.66 -7.79
N LEU A 29 -0.54 -11.40 -8.12
CA LEU A 29 -0.26 -10.83 -9.46
C LEU A 29 1.24 -10.82 -9.78
N ARG A 30 2.10 -10.56 -8.79
CA ARG A 30 3.56 -10.62 -8.97
C ARG A 30 4.02 -12.03 -9.31
N TYR A 31 3.56 -13.04 -8.57
CA TYR A 31 3.92 -14.44 -8.84
C TYR A 31 3.38 -14.92 -10.19
N MET A 32 2.16 -14.53 -10.57
CA MET A 32 1.62 -14.81 -11.90
C MET A 32 2.44 -14.19 -13.03
N THR A 33 2.85 -12.94 -12.87
CA THR A 33 3.70 -12.26 -13.86
C THR A 33 5.04 -13.00 -14.01
N MET A 34 5.64 -13.41 -12.89
CA MET A 34 6.85 -14.22 -12.90
C MET A 34 6.62 -15.58 -13.58
N ALA A 35 5.48 -16.23 -13.37
CA ALA A 35 5.12 -17.49 -14.02
C ALA A 35 5.00 -17.35 -15.54
N VAL A 36 4.39 -16.26 -16.03
CA VAL A 36 4.28 -15.94 -17.46
C VAL A 36 5.64 -15.66 -18.08
N GLU A 37 6.52 -14.91 -17.41
CA GLU A 37 7.86 -14.67 -17.95
C GLU A 37 8.71 -15.95 -17.97
N ARG A 38 8.58 -16.80 -16.95
CA ARG A 38 9.30 -18.06 -16.88
C ARG A 38 8.83 -19.06 -17.94
N SER A 39 7.53 -19.10 -18.27
CA SER A 39 7.00 -20.02 -19.28
C SER A 39 7.45 -19.72 -20.71
N LYS A 40 7.99 -18.52 -20.97
CA LYS A 40 8.59 -18.16 -22.27
C LYS A 40 9.98 -18.77 -22.49
N LEU A 41 10.57 -19.38 -21.46
CA LEU A 41 11.94 -19.90 -21.57
C LEU A 41 11.99 -21.17 -22.43
N PRO A 42 13.11 -21.42 -23.13
CA PRO A 42 13.24 -22.52 -24.09
C PRO A 42 12.91 -23.90 -23.51
N GLU A 43 13.22 -24.11 -22.22
CA GLU A 43 12.92 -25.35 -21.49
C GLU A 43 11.41 -25.64 -21.33
N TYR A 44 10.55 -24.63 -21.53
CA TYR A 44 9.09 -24.72 -21.48
C TYR A 44 8.42 -24.42 -22.84
N ALA A 45 9.19 -24.18 -23.91
CA ALA A 45 8.69 -23.72 -25.19
C ALA A 45 7.78 -24.73 -25.93
N SER A 46 7.86 -26.03 -25.61
CA SER A 46 6.99 -27.06 -26.18
C SER A 46 5.55 -27.00 -25.66
N ASP A 47 5.30 -26.21 -24.62
CA ASP A 47 4.03 -26.21 -23.91
C ASP A 47 3.20 -24.96 -24.19
N ALA A 48 2.87 -24.76 -25.49
CA ALA A 48 2.04 -23.65 -25.95
C ALA A 48 0.68 -23.59 -25.24
N GLN A 49 0.12 -24.76 -24.88
CA GLN A 49 -1.12 -24.85 -24.13
C GLN A 49 -0.95 -24.31 -22.70
N THR A 50 0.22 -24.48 -22.10
CA THR A 50 0.54 -23.91 -20.79
C THR A 50 0.67 -22.39 -20.85
N PHE A 51 1.26 -21.82 -21.91
CA PHE A 51 1.25 -20.36 -22.10
C PHE A 51 -0.18 -19.81 -22.20
N ILE A 52 -1.05 -20.45 -22.97
CA ILE A 52 -2.47 -20.06 -23.12
C ILE A 52 -3.20 -20.14 -21.77
N ARG A 53 -3.01 -21.25 -21.03
CA ARG A 53 -3.62 -21.44 -19.70
C ARG A 53 -3.13 -20.39 -18.70
N LEU A 54 -1.83 -20.10 -18.67
CA LEU A 54 -1.24 -19.07 -17.82
C LEU A 54 -1.78 -17.68 -18.17
N HIS A 55 -1.80 -17.34 -19.46
CA HIS A 55 -2.31 -16.04 -19.93
C HIS A 55 -3.79 -15.85 -19.55
N LYS A 56 -4.60 -16.90 -19.72
CA LYS A 56 -6.02 -16.90 -19.30
C LYS A 56 -6.15 -16.77 -17.78
N ALA A 57 -5.36 -17.52 -17.01
CA ALA A 57 -5.37 -17.44 -15.54
C ALA A 57 -4.92 -16.05 -15.05
N THR A 58 -3.94 -15.40 -15.70
CA THR A 58 -3.59 -14.01 -15.42
C THR A 58 -4.73 -13.06 -15.74
N GLY A 59 -5.42 -13.25 -16.87
CA GLY A 59 -6.59 -12.44 -17.20
C GLY A 59 -7.69 -12.56 -16.15
N THR A 60 -7.99 -13.78 -15.69
CA THR A 60 -8.97 -14.02 -14.63
C THR A 60 -8.52 -13.45 -13.28
N LEU A 61 -7.25 -13.61 -12.90
CA LEU A 61 -6.75 -13.04 -11.65
C LEU A 61 -6.70 -11.52 -11.71
N VAL A 62 -6.27 -10.92 -12.82
CA VAL A 62 -6.33 -9.47 -13.04
C VAL A 62 -7.76 -9.00 -12.96
N GLN A 63 -8.69 -9.65 -13.67
CA GLN A 63 -10.11 -9.33 -13.56
C GLN A 63 -10.60 -9.49 -12.13
N SER A 64 -10.20 -10.52 -11.39
CA SER A 64 -10.54 -10.70 -9.97
C SER A 64 -9.88 -9.67 -9.05
N CYS A 65 -8.71 -9.14 -9.38
CA CYS A 65 -8.06 -8.05 -8.64
C CYS A 65 -8.72 -6.70 -8.95
N LEU A 66 -9.25 -6.54 -10.17
CA LEU A 66 -9.99 -5.37 -10.61
C LEU A 66 -11.48 -5.43 -10.21
N SER A 67 -12.02 -6.63 -9.97
CA SER A 67 -13.42 -6.92 -9.62
C SER A 67 -13.61 -7.33 -8.16
N SER A 68 -12.54 -7.69 -7.44
CA SER A 68 -12.51 -7.39 -6.01
C SER A 68 -12.75 -5.89 -5.93
N PRO A 69 -13.66 -5.40 -5.07
CA PRO A 69 -13.73 -3.96 -4.87
C PRO A 69 -12.28 -3.53 -4.67
N GLU A 70 -11.76 -2.73 -5.60
CA GLU A 70 -10.81 -1.73 -5.19
C GLU A 70 -11.42 -1.24 -3.87
N GLU A 71 -10.71 -1.38 -2.75
CA GLU A 71 -10.81 -0.29 -1.80
C GLU A 71 -10.50 0.91 -2.68
N GLU A 72 -11.54 1.55 -3.21
CA GLU A 72 -11.55 2.78 -3.95
C GLU A 72 -10.68 3.65 -3.09
N ASN A 73 -9.37 3.71 -3.39
CA ASN A 73 -8.38 3.85 -2.32
C ASN A 73 -8.48 5.28 -1.84
N PRO A 74 -9.38 5.55 -0.88
CA PRO A 74 -10.07 6.80 -0.93
C PRO A 74 -9.05 7.70 -0.31
N ALA A 75 -8.57 8.65 -1.09
CA ALA A 75 -7.87 9.85 -0.65
C ALA A 75 -7.99 9.98 0.90
N ARG A 76 -6.93 9.64 1.65
CA ARG A 76 -6.96 9.61 3.13
C ARG A 76 -6.12 10.75 3.67
N LEU A 77 -6.59 11.34 4.76
CA LEU A 77 -5.84 12.30 5.55
C LEU A 77 -5.42 11.61 6.85
N TYR A 78 -4.15 11.73 7.21
CA TYR A 78 -3.54 11.05 8.35
C TYR A 78 -2.88 12.04 9.31
N PHE A 79 -2.88 11.67 10.57
CA PHE A 79 -2.31 12.44 11.67
C PHE A 79 -1.30 11.57 12.43
N ILE A 80 -0.04 12.00 12.49
CA ILE A 80 1.03 11.27 13.17
C ILE A 80 1.60 12.17 14.26
N LEU A 81 1.69 11.66 15.48
CA LEU A 81 2.33 12.34 16.60
C LEU A 81 3.78 11.87 16.72
N ASP A 82 4.71 12.80 16.78
CA ASP A 82 6.05 12.57 17.29
C ASP A 82 6.11 12.95 18.77
N LYS A 83 6.06 11.94 19.65
CA LYS A 83 6.15 12.12 21.10
C LYS A 83 7.47 12.77 21.53
N GLY A 84 8.55 12.55 20.78
CA GLY A 84 9.88 13.07 21.11
C GLY A 84 10.00 14.58 20.85
N ARG A 85 9.21 15.10 19.91
CA ARG A 85 9.21 16.51 19.51
C ARG A 85 7.94 17.26 19.91
N ASN A 86 6.98 16.58 20.51
CA ASN A 86 5.62 17.07 20.74
C ASN A 86 5.04 17.74 19.49
N ALA A 87 5.14 17.05 18.34
CA ALA A 87 4.75 17.60 17.05
C ALA A 87 3.82 16.65 16.30
N ILE A 88 2.85 17.19 15.56
CA ILE A 88 1.91 16.44 14.73
C ILE A 88 2.23 16.70 13.27
N ARG A 89 2.32 15.61 12.50
CA ARG A 89 2.33 15.65 11.05
C ARG A 89 0.91 15.47 10.53
N ILE A 90 0.48 16.36 9.65
CA ILE A 90 -0.79 16.27 8.93
C ILE A 90 -0.47 16.06 7.46
N GLY A 91 -0.84 14.90 6.94
CA GLY A 91 -0.52 14.53 5.57
C GLY A 91 -1.68 13.87 4.83
N TYR A 92 -1.62 13.95 3.51
CA TYR A 92 -2.57 13.33 2.59
C TYR A 92 -1.94 12.18 1.82
N THR A 93 -2.74 11.16 1.46
CA THR A 93 -2.29 10.08 0.57
C THR A 93 -3.44 9.52 -0.27
N THR A 94 -3.18 9.29 -1.56
CA THR A 94 -4.02 8.50 -2.46
C THR A 94 -3.67 7.01 -2.43
N ASN A 95 -2.61 6.64 -1.70
CA ASN A 95 -2.16 5.26 -1.54
C ASN A 95 -1.74 4.98 -0.07
N PRO A 96 -2.70 4.85 0.87
CA PRO A 96 -2.43 4.59 2.30
C PRO A 96 -1.59 3.33 2.56
N ASN A 97 -1.77 2.27 1.78
CA ASN A 97 -1.05 1.00 1.95
C ASN A 97 0.47 1.13 1.71
N GLY A 98 0.89 2.02 0.80
CA GLY A 98 2.30 2.27 0.52
C GLY A 98 2.99 3.17 1.55
N ASN A 99 2.29 4.22 2.02
CA ASN A 99 2.89 5.27 2.86
C ASN A 99 2.95 4.91 4.36
N ILE A 100 1.96 4.20 4.90
CA ILE A 100 1.94 3.84 6.33
C ILE A 100 3.11 2.92 6.69
N ARG A 101 3.43 1.93 5.83
CA ARG A 101 4.61 1.06 6.00
C ARG A 101 5.95 1.81 5.90
N GLY A 102 6.01 2.86 5.09
CA GLY A 102 7.19 3.73 4.98
C GLY A 102 7.48 4.53 6.25
N LEU A 103 6.45 4.85 7.03
CA LEU A 103 6.57 5.55 8.31
C LEU A 103 7.08 4.64 9.43
N GLU A 104 6.66 3.36 9.44
CA GLU A 104 7.16 2.35 10.38
C GLU A 104 8.65 2.00 10.14
N THR A 105 9.12 2.13 8.89
CA THR A 105 10.49 1.73 8.52
C THR A 105 11.55 2.78 8.89
N LYS A 106 11.16 4.06 9.06
CA LYS A 106 12.06 5.10 9.60
C LYS A 106 12.02 5.04 11.13
N SER A 107 12.85 4.15 11.65
CA SER A 107 13.20 3.95 13.06
C SER A 107 13.19 5.25 13.88
N VAL A 108 12.05 5.57 14.48
CA VAL A 108 11.95 6.49 15.61
C VAL A 108 10.84 5.92 16.50
N LYS A 109 11.22 5.37 17.67
CA LYS A 109 10.29 4.79 18.67
C LYS A 109 9.23 5.78 19.21
N THR A 110 9.17 7.02 18.71
CA THR A 110 8.31 8.11 19.18
C THR A 110 7.19 8.48 18.22
N LEU A 111 7.15 7.93 16.99
CA LEU A 111 6.09 8.21 16.02
C LEU A 111 4.88 7.31 16.26
N GLU A 112 3.71 7.92 16.45
CA GLU A 112 2.42 7.24 16.65
C GLU A 112 1.41 7.73 15.63
N LEU A 113 0.79 6.82 14.89
CA LEU A 113 -0.36 7.14 14.04
C LEU A 113 -1.59 7.35 14.92
N ILE A 114 -2.05 8.60 15.02
CA ILE A 114 -3.17 8.99 15.89
C ILE A 114 -4.52 8.74 15.22
N LYS A 115 -4.65 9.08 13.94
CA LYS A 115 -5.92 9.00 13.23
C LYS A 115 -5.74 8.98 11.71
N ILE A 116 -6.67 8.31 11.04
CA ILE A 116 -6.85 8.35 9.59
C ILE A 116 -8.33 8.58 9.30
N ILE A 117 -8.63 9.52 8.42
CA ILE A 117 -9.99 9.81 7.94
C ILE A 117 -10.03 9.85 6.41
N PRO A 118 -11.18 9.61 5.78
CA PRO A 118 -11.41 10.00 4.40
C PRO A 118 -11.14 11.50 4.22
N GLY A 119 -10.45 11.90 3.16
CA GLY A 119 -10.03 13.28 2.97
C GLY A 119 -9.58 13.57 1.54
N SER A 120 -9.01 14.76 1.32
CA SER A 120 -8.49 15.17 0.02
C SER A 120 -7.29 16.09 0.21
N ALA A 121 -6.53 16.32 -0.86
CA ALA A 121 -5.45 17.33 -0.85
C ALA A 121 -5.98 18.74 -0.49
N LYS A 122 -7.23 19.06 -0.84
CA LYS A 122 -7.87 20.31 -0.44
C LYS A 122 -8.06 20.36 1.08
N MET A 123 -8.54 19.26 1.67
CA MET A 123 -8.74 19.18 3.11
C MET A 123 -7.40 19.32 3.85
N GLU A 124 -6.33 18.69 3.38
CA GLU A 124 -4.97 18.89 3.93
C GLU A 124 -4.56 20.35 3.90
N THR A 125 -4.77 21.02 2.77
CA THR A 125 -4.48 22.46 2.63
C THR A 125 -5.29 23.29 3.63
N GLU A 126 -6.56 22.96 3.85
CA GLU A 126 -7.42 23.62 4.84
C GLU A 126 -6.91 23.39 6.27
N PHE A 127 -6.47 22.18 6.62
CA PHE A 127 -5.84 21.87 7.90
C PHE A 127 -4.52 22.64 8.09
N HIS A 128 -3.66 22.66 7.07
CA HIS A 128 -2.39 23.40 7.10
C HIS A 128 -2.62 24.90 7.28
N ARG A 129 -3.66 25.44 6.65
CA ARG A 129 -4.07 26.84 6.82
C ARG A 129 -4.63 27.10 8.22
N LYS A 130 -5.49 26.21 8.72
CA LYS A 130 -6.11 26.32 10.05
C LYS A 130 -5.06 26.35 11.16
N PHE A 131 -4.08 25.44 11.09
CA PHE A 131 -3.01 25.31 12.08
C PHE A 131 -1.72 26.04 11.68
N GLN A 132 -1.77 26.96 10.72
CA GLN A 132 -0.58 27.67 10.23
C GLN A 132 0.19 28.37 11.36
N HIS A 133 -0.53 28.89 12.36
CA HIS A 133 0.04 29.56 13.53
C HIS A 133 0.84 28.63 14.45
N LEU A 134 0.69 27.30 14.30
CA LEU A 134 1.40 26.27 15.05
C LEU A 134 2.43 25.54 14.18
N ARG A 135 2.64 25.99 12.94
CA ARG A 135 3.51 25.30 11.97
C ARG A 135 4.98 25.43 12.40
N ILE A 136 5.64 24.28 12.59
CA ILE A 136 7.06 24.20 12.91
C ILE A 136 7.87 24.23 11.61
N SER A 137 7.61 23.27 10.71
CA SER A 137 8.27 23.17 9.41
C SER A 137 7.56 22.15 8.53
N GLY A 138 7.41 22.46 7.23
CA GLY A 138 6.79 21.54 6.28
C GLY A 138 5.41 21.11 6.74
N GLU A 139 5.18 19.81 6.91
CA GLU A 139 3.91 19.22 7.34
C GLU A 139 3.78 19.08 8.86
N TRP A 140 4.73 19.60 9.64
CA TRP A 140 4.79 19.44 11.09
C TRP A 140 4.28 20.68 11.84
N PHE A 141 3.45 20.43 12.85
CA PHE A 141 2.77 21.42 13.68
C PHE A 141 2.97 21.09 15.16
N ASP A 142 2.91 22.08 16.05
CA ASP A 142 2.97 21.85 17.50
C ASP A 142 1.75 21.05 17.99
N ALA A 143 1.98 20.01 18.79
CA ALA A 143 0.96 19.11 19.31
C ALA A 143 0.23 19.71 20.52
N THR A 144 -0.33 20.91 20.36
CA THR A 144 -1.03 21.59 21.44
C THR A 144 -2.30 20.82 21.84
N PRO A 145 -2.79 20.99 23.09
CA PRO A 145 -4.05 20.37 23.51
C PRO A 145 -5.25 20.75 22.62
N GLU A 146 -5.22 21.93 21.99
CA GLU A 146 -6.25 22.35 21.03
C GLU A 146 -6.24 21.47 19.77
N VAL A 147 -5.07 21.29 19.15
CA VAL A 147 -4.93 20.46 17.94
C VAL A 147 -5.31 19.02 18.23
N MET A 148 -4.82 18.46 19.35
CA MET A 148 -5.12 17.09 19.76
C MET A 148 -6.62 16.89 20.00
N ARG A 149 -7.30 17.83 20.69
CA ARG A 149 -8.76 17.76 20.88
C ARG A 149 -9.51 17.82 19.56
N TYR A 150 -9.09 18.70 18.65
CA TYR A 150 -9.72 18.82 17.34
C TYR A 150 -9.61 17.50 16.56
N ILE A 151 -8.42 16.92 16.47
CA ILE A 151 -8.19 15.64 15.76
C ILE A 151 -9.04 14.51 16.37
N SER A 152 -9.10 14.43 17.70
CA SER A 152 -9.91 13.43 18.40
C SER A 152 -11.41 13.56 18.09
N SER A 153 -11.92 14.78 17.87
CA SER A 153 -13.33 15.05 17.55
C SER A 153 -13.76 14.80 16.10
N LEU A 154 -12.81 14.59 15.19
CA LEU A 154 -13.09 14.28 13.77
C LEU A 154 -13.80 12.92 13.60
#